data_AF-A0A4S8Z0B6-F1
#
_entry.id   AF-A0A4S8Z0B6-F1
#
_cell.length_a   1.000
_cell.length_b   1.000
_cell.length_c   1.000
_cell.angle_alpha   90.00
_cell.angle_beta   90.00
_cell.angle_gamma   90.00
#
_symmetry.space_group_name_H-M   'P 1'
#
loop_
_entity.id
_entity.type
_entity.pdbx_description
1 polymer ?
#
loop_
_entity_poly.entity_id
_entity_poly.type
_entity_poly.pdbx_seq_one_letter_code
_entity_poly.pdbx_strand_id
1 'polypeptide(L)'
;MLTSFPARLRSIFGQFISTFTMSTFASTAFRRTAQASRAPYWQARAARFTKQQVRSIGDHGTKPPLPPGSPQKSRVVAPKTRLAVGVVFVGTLIYSMATGDVEHTEPPSIAERDSLSKRESGVTQTSPMRLRMEQFIKSKQEEIVRELEKVDGTRFQVDKWDRPNGGGGITCVLQDGNVFEKGGVNTSIVYGTLPRAAISKMRVNHKALDPDVESLEFFAAGLSMVLHPKNPMAPTVHLNYRYFETANADGTPNAWWFGGGTDLTPSYLFDEDVIHFHRTIKDACDAHDKTYYARFKEWCDKYFYVSHRGETRGVGGIFFDDLDETEKDQEALFSFAQSCLNAFLPSYVPIIEKRKDMPFTEKEKAWQQLRRGRYVEFNLVHDRGTSFGLNTPGSRVESILMSLPLTARWQYMHAPEKGSREERMLSVLKEPKEWV
;
A
#
# COMPACT_ATOMS: atom_id res chain seq x y z
N MET A 1 -35.82 -51.07 -12.47
CA MET A 1 -35.55 -51.84 -13.70
C MET A 1 -35.49 -50.84 -14.84
N LEU A 2 -34.29 -50.49 -15.32
CA LEU A 2 -33.70 -50.97 -16.59
C LEU A 2 -34.63 -50.66 -17.77
N THR A 3 -34.29 -49.95 -18.85
CA THR A 3 -33.01 -49.56 -19.48
C THR A 3 -33.32 -48.65 -20.68
N SER A 4 -32.26 -48.06 -21.25
CA SER A 4 -32.08 -47.54 -22.62
C SER A 4 -32.40 -46.07 -22.93
N PHE A 5 -31.35 -45.25 -22.91
CA PHE A 5 -31.16 -44.05 -23.74
C PHE A 5 -29.78 -44.15 -24.42
N PRO A 6 -29.63 -43.88 -25.74
CA PRO A 6 -28.33 -43.90 -26.40
C PRO A 6 -27.61 -42.55 -26.41
N ALA A 7 -26.29 -42.66 -26.57
CA ALA A 7 -25.23 -41.67 -26.49
C ALA A 7 -25.33 -40.44 -27.41
N ARG A 8 -24.97 -39.26 -26.86
CA ARG A 8 -24.01 -38.29 -27.44
C ARG A 8 -23.91 -37.06 -26.52
N LEU A 9 -22.87 -36.97 -25.68
CA LEU A 9 -22.24 -35.74 -25.15
C LEU A 9 -21.28 -36.07 -24.00
N ARG A 10 -20.07 -36.55 -24.33
CA ARG A 10 -18.88 -36.47 -23.47
C ARG A 10 -17.63 -36.52 -24.34
N SER A 11 -17.14 -35.35 -24.74
CA SER A 11 -15.77 -35.08 -25.17
C SER A 11 -15.66 -33.58 -25.41
N ILE A 12 -14.48 -32.99 -25.20
CA ILE A 12 -14.16 -31.55 -25.18
C ILE A 12 -14.27 -30.92 -23.78
N PHE A 13 -13.46 -31.42 -22.85
CA PHE A 13 -12.80 -30.63 -21.81
C PHE A 13 -11.55 -31.42 -21.40
N GLY A 14 -10.49 -31.28 -22.19
CA GLY A 14 -9.29 -32.09 -22.04
C GLY A 14 -8.36 -32.01 -23.24
N GLN A 15 -7.98 -30.80 -23.65
CA GLN A 15 -6.83 -30.53 -24.52
C GLN A 15 -6.64 -29.02 -24.66
N PHE A 16 -5.82 -28.42 -23.79
CA PHE A 16 -5.00 -27.24 -24.08
C PHE A 16 -3.92 -27.08 -22.99
N ILE A 17 -3.28 -28.19 -22.63
CA ILE A 17 -1.98 -28.23 -21.95
C ILE A 17 -1.13 -29.22 -22.76
N SER A 18 -0.25 -28.70 -23.61
CA SER A 18 1.01 -29.32 -24.10
C SER A 18 1.40 -28.75 -25.46
N THR A 19 2.13 -27.64 -25.45
CA THR A 19 3.12 -27.19 -26.46
C THR A 19 3.69 -25.89 -25.89
N PHE A 20 4.87 -25.81 -25.29
CA PHE A 20 6.18 -26.02 -25.88
C PHE A 20 7.21 -26.25 -24.78
N THR A 21 8.07 -27.26 -24.96
CA THR A 21 9.37 -27.38 -24.28
C THR A 21 10.38 -27.90 -25.30
N MET A 22 11.63 -27.43 -25.17
CA MET A 22 12.87 -27.88 -25.81
C MET A 22 13.27 -27.31 -27.19
N SER A 23 14.25 -26.40 -27.14
CA SER A 23 15.56 -26.45 -27.84
C SER A 23 16.38 -25.24 -27.32
N THR A 24 17.68 -25.21 -26.99
CA THR A 24 18.84 -26.08 -27.20
C THR A 24 19.93 -25.65 -26.18
N PHE A 25 20.74 -26.60 -25.72
CA PHE A 25 21.99 -26.38 -24.97
C PHE A 25 23.13 -25.86 -25.86
N ALA A 26 23.98 -24.96 -25.33
CA ALA A 26 25.45 -24.89 -25.52
C ALA A 26 26.00 -23.69 -24.71
N SER A 27 26.58 -23.91 -23.52
CA SER A 27 28.02 -24.04 -23.25
C SER A 27 28.82 -22.75 -23.45
N THR A 28 29.32 -22.15 -22.36
CA THR A 28 30.74 -21.84 -22.16
C THR A 28 31.00 -21.51 -20.68
N ALA A 29 31.88 -22.29 -20.05
CA ALA A 29 32.39 -22.07 -18.70
C ALA A 29 33.56 -21.07 -18.72
N PHE A 30 33.68 -20.20 -17.71
CA PHE A 30 35.00 -19.67 -17.31
C PHE A 30 35.09 -19.38 -15.81
N ARG A 31 35.86 -20.27 -15.16
CA ARG A 31 36.80 -20.12 -14.05
C ARG A 31 36.53 -19.15 -12.87
N ARG A 32 36.50 -19.81 -11.70
CA ARG A 32 37.01 -19.37 -10.39
C ARG A 32 38.28 -18.53 -10.47
N THR A 33 38.34 -17.48 -9.66
CA THR A 33 39.53 -17.13 -8.87
C THR A 33 39.09 -16.62 -7.50
N ALA A 34 39.40 -17.41 -6.49
CA ALA A 34 39.46 -16.97 -5.10
C ALA A 34 40.79 -16.24 -4.89
N GLN A 35 40.79 -15.16 -4.11
CA GLN A 35 42.00 -14.70 -3.45
C GLN A 35 41.66 -14.11 -2.08
N ALA A 36 42.18 -14.80 -1.07
CA ALA A 36 42.22 -14.39 0.32
C ALA A 36 43.42 -13.48 0.57
N SER A 37 43.27 -12.48 1.44
CA SER A 37 44.33 -12.04 2.38
C SER A 37 43.69 -11.12 3.43
N ARG A 38 43.60 -11.57 4.70
CA ARG A 38 44.56 -11.43 5.82
C ARG A 38 44.20 -10.27 6.76
N ALA A 39 43.61 -10.64 7.90
CA ALA A 39 43.78 -9.92 9.16
C ALA A 39 45.22 -10.12 9.69
N PRO A 40 45.73 -9.19 10.52
CA PRO A 40 46.06 -9.54 11.92
C PRO A 40 45.76 -8.35 12.88
N TYR A 41 45.77 -8.37 14.21
CA TYR A 41 45.98 -9.32 15.31
C TYR A 41 45.62 -8.51 16.61
N TRP A 42 44.93 -9.13 17.59
CA TRP A 42 45.00 -8.94 19.06
C TRP A 42 44.79 -7.53 19.68
N GLN A 43 44.09 -7.34 20.80
CA GLN A 43 44.39 -7.93 22.11
C GLN A 43 43.24 -7.64 23.10
N ALA A 44 42.88 -8.64 23.91
CA ALA A 44 41.98 -8.52 25.05
C ALA A 44 42.67 -7.82 26.24
N ARG A 45 41.91 -7.04 27.03
CA ARG A 45 42.23 -6.81 28.45
C ARG A 45 40.97 -6.56 29.27
N ALA A 46 40.76 -7.47 30.22
CA ALA A 46 39.74 -7.41 31.25
C ALA A 46 40.19 -6.54 32.45
N ALA A 47 39.18 -5.98 33.12
CA ALA A 47 39.07 -5.66 34.54
C ALA A 47 40.10 -4.74 35.21
N ARG A 48 39.58 -3.69 35.87
CA ARG A 48 39.71 -3.50 37.33
C ARG A 48 38.80 -2.37 37.83
N PHE A 49 37.88 -2.75 38.70
CA PHE A 49 37.20 -1.86 39.63
C PHE A 49 38.20 -1.34 40.67
N THR A 50 38.17 -0.04 40.94
CA THR A 50 38.81 0.57 42.12
C THR A 50 37.78 1.35 42.91
N LYS A 51 37.62 0.92 44.17
CA LYS A 51 36.95 1.63 45.27
C LYS A 51 37.71 2.91 45.60
N GLN A 52 37.00 4.02 45.77
CA GLN A 52 37.40 5.12 46.68
C GLN A 52 36.12 5.84 47.12
N GLN A 53 35.62 5.56 48.32
CA GLN A 53 35.94 6.20 49.60
C GLN A 53 35.15 7.50 49.84
N VAL A 54 34.24 7.37 50.80
CA VAL A 54 33.39 8.35 51.45
C VAL A 54 34.20 9.54 51.98
N ARG A 55 33.68 10.76 51.78
CA ARG A 55 33.95 11.92 52.64
C ARG A 55 32.65 12.67 52.93
N SER A 56 32.37 12.81 54.23
CA SER A 56 31.31 13.61 54.83
C SER A 56 31.74 15.06 55.03
N ILE A 57 30.83 16.01 54.85
CA ILE A 57 30.78 17.36 55.46
C ILE A 57 29.27 17.68 55.56
N GLY A 58 28.63 17.80 56.74
CA GLY A 58 28.67 18.96 57.66
C GLY A 58 27.56 19.96 57.28
N ASP A 59 26.31 19.72 57.69
CA ASP A 59 25.54 20.43 58.75
C ASP A 59 25.28 21.94 58.51
N HIS A 60 24.01 22.30 58.28
CA HIS A 60 23.24 23.33 59.01
C HIS A 60 21.89 23.63 58.34
N GLY A 61 20.80 23.45 59.09
CA GLY A 61 19.44 23.78 58.67
C GLY A 61 18.43 23.66 59.82
N THR A 62 18.22 24.79 60.49
CA THR A 62 17.38 25.07 61.67
C THR A 62 15.94 24.54 61.62
N LYS A 63 15.45 23.99 62.75
CA LYS A 63 14.02 23.75 63.05
C LYS A 63 13.49 24.75 64.10
N PRO A 64 12.22 25.20 64.03
CA PRO A 64 11.57 25.96 65.11
C PRO A 64 10.81 25.06 66.12
N PRO A 65 10.44 25.55 67.33
CA PRO A 65 10.12 24.67 68.47
C PRO A 65 8.67 24.72 69.05
N LEU A 66 8.36 23.66 69.84
CA LEU A 66 7.40 23.49 70.98
C LEU A 66 5.90 23.23 70.68
N PRO A 67 5.11 22.51 71.55
CA PRO A 67 5.14 22.49 73.04
C PRO A 67 4.95 21.10 73.75
N PRO A 68 4.93 21.02 75.11
CA PRO A 68 5.12 19.78 75.88
C PRO A 68 3.82 19.13 76.41
N GLY A 69 3.84 17.80 76.59
CA GLY A 69 2.78 17.01 77.21
C GLY A 69 3.28 15.62 77.65
N SER A 70 2.78 15.15 78.78
CA SER A 70 3.19 14.05 79.68
C SER A 70 3.24 12.61 79.11
N PRO A 71 3.89 11.64 79.81
CA PRO A 71 4.26 10.35 79.23
C PRO A 71 3.11 9.35 79.23
N GLN A 72 2.74 8.83 78.06
CA GLN A 72 1.84 7.68 77.93
C GLN A 72 2.65 6.42 77.59
N LYS A 73 2.65 5.46 78.52
CA LYS A 73 3.13 4.08 78.29
C LYS A 73 2.29 3.45 77.17
N SER A 74 2.85 3.25 75.98
CA SER A 74 2.27 2.34 74.98
C SER A 74 3.00 1.00 75.04
N ARG A 75 2.21 -0.02 75.33
CA ARG A 75 2.62 -1.42 75.47
C ARG A 75 2.89 -1.96 74.06
N VAL A 76 4.15 -2.25 73.73
CA VAL A 76 4.51 -2.90 72.45
C VAL A 76 3.98 -4.33 72.48
N VAL A 77 2.87 -4.58 71.78
CA VAL A 77 2.42 -5.93 71.44
C VAL A 77 3.21 -6.36 70.20
N ALA A 78 4.01 -7.43 70.36
CA ALA A 78 4.88 -7.98 69.32
C ALA A 78 4.11 -8.30 68.02
N PRO A 79 4.66 -8.03 66.82
CA PRO A 79 3.94 -8.10 65.56
C PRO A 79 4.00 -9.51 64.96
N LYS A 80 3.51 -10.54 65.67
CA LYS A 80 3.42 -11.89 65.09
C LYS A 80 2.36 -11.98 63.97
N THR A 81 1.38 -11.08 63.98
CA THR A 81 0.31 -10.98 62.95
C THR A 81 0.80 -10.38 61.63
N ARG A 82 1.77 -9.44 61.63
CA ARG A 82 2.31 -8.88 60.38
C ARG A 82 3.19 -9.87 59.61
N LEU A 83 3.91 -10.74 60.33
CA LEU A 83 4.71 -11.80 59.71
C LEU A 83 3.82 -12.90 59.12
N ALA A 84 2.76 -13.30 59.84
CA ALA A 84 1.82 -14.31 59.36
C ALA A 84 1.03 -13.86 58.12
N VAL A 85 0.55 -12.60 58.09
CA VAL A 85 -0.15 -12.05 56.92
C VAL A 85 0.79 -11.89 55.72
N GLY A 86 2.03 -11.44 55.95
CA GLY A 86 3.03 -11.33 54.88
C GLY A 86 3.43 -12.68 54.27
N VAL A 87 3.60 -13.72 55.10
CA VAL A 87 3.93 -15.08 54.63
C VAL A 87 2.75 -15.73 53.89
N VAL A 88 1.51 -15.50 54.34
CA VAL A 88 0.32 -15.98 53.63
C VAL A 88 0.16 -15.26 52.29
N PHE A 89 0.40 -13.95 52.22
CA PHE A 89 0.30 -13.17 50.98
C PHE A 89 1.39 -13.54 49.95
N VAL A 90 2.64 -13.72 50.40
CA VAL A 90 3.73 -14.18 49.54
C VAL A 90 3.52 -15.64 49.12
N GLY A 91 3.04 -16.50 50.03
CA GLY A 91 2.70 -17.88 49.72
C GLY A 91 1.55 -18.03 48.74
N THR A 92 0.53 -17.18 48.84
CA THR A 92 -0.57 -17.13 47.85
C THR A 92 -0.15 -16.56 46.51
N LEU A 93 0.76 -15.57 46.47
CA LEU A 93 1.37 -15.09 45.22
C LEU A 93 2.22 -16.17 44.55
N ILE A 94 3.06 -16.88 45.30
CA ILE A 94 3.88 -17.98 44.77
C ILE A 94 2.99 -19.15 44.32
N TYR A 95 1.94 -19.49 45.07
CA TYR A 95 0.96 -20.50 44.67
C TYR A 95 0.20 -20.06 43.42
N SER A 96 -0.29 -18.82 43.36
CA SER A 96 -0.94 -18.22 42.18
C SER A 96 -0.03 -18.19 40.94
N MET A 97 1.27 -17.94 41.11
CA MET A 97 2.26 -18.01 40.03
C MET A 97 2.63 -19.46 39.64
N ALA A 98 2.50 -20.42 40.55
CA ALA A 98 2.84 -21.83 40.34
C ALA A 98 1.65 -22.70 39.90
N THR A 99 0.42 -22.29 40.20
CA THR A 99 -0.84 -23.01 39.92
C THR A 99 -1.82 -22.20 39.10
N GLY A 100 -1.55 -20.92 38.84
CA GLY A 100 -2.27 -20.19 37.81
C GLY A 100 -1.95 -20.83 36.47
N ASP A 101 -2.98 -21.05 35.65
CA ASP A 101 -2.76 -21.33 34.24
C ASP A 101 -1.79 -20.29 33.71
N VAL A 102 -0.76 -20.72 32.98
CA VAL A 102 0.06 -19.77 32.22
C VAL A 102 -0.92 -19.10 31.27
N GLU A 103 -1.37 -17.89 31.59
CA GLU A 103 -2.04 -17.05 30.61
C GLU A 103 -1.04 -16.94 29.46
N HIS A 104 -1.33 -17.66 28.39
CA HIS A 104 -0.69 -17.47 27.11
C HIS A 104 -1.06 -16.06 26.69
N THR A 105 -0.30 -15.08 27.17
CA THR A 105 -0.32 -13.73 26.63
C THR A 105 0.21 -13.88 25.21
N GLU A 106 -0.72 -13.91 24.25
CA GLU A 106 -0.33 -13.85 22.86
C GLU A 106 0.55 -12.62 22.68
N PRO A 107 1.71 -12.75 22.01
CA PRO A 107 2.55 -11.59 21.76
C PRO A 107 1.72 -10.53 21.03
N PRO A 108 1.94 -9.23 21.31
CA PRO A 108 1.14 -8.18 20.71
C PRO A 108 1.23 -8.27 19.18
N SER A 109 0.09 -8.09 18.52
CA SER A 109 0.00 -8.04 17.06
C SER A 109 0.88 -6.92 16.51
N ILE A 110 1.28 -7.00 15.23
CA ILE A 110 2.00 -5.89 14.58
C ILE A 110 1.20 -4.58 14.62
N ALA A 111 -0.14 -4.64 14.60
CA ALA A 111 -1.02 -3.48 14.68
C ALA A 111 -0.93 -2.78 16.05
N GLU A 112 -0.89 -3.56 17.14
CA GLU A 112 -0.75 -3.04 18.49
C GLU A 112 0.64 -2.45 18.72
N ARG A 113 1.70 -3.12 18.24
CA ARG A 113 3.08 -2.61 18.32
C ARG A 113 3.23 -1.28 17.58
N ASP A 114 2.70 -1.21 16.36
CA ASP A 114 2.74 0.00 15.54
C ASP A 114 1.93 1.14 16.18
N SER A 115 0.79 0.82 16.81
CA SER A 115 -0.02 1.80 17.54
C SER A 115 0.68 2.34 18.78
N LEU A 116 1.33 1.47 19.56
CA LEU A 116 2.14 1.86 20.72
C LEU A 116 3.34 2.72 20.31
N SER A 117 4.08 2.29 19.28
CA SER A 117 5.23 3.03 18.75
C SER A 117 4.84 4.45 18.30
N LYS A 118 3.72 4.58 17.58
CA LYS A 118 3.17 5.90 17.19
C LYS A 118 2.84 6.77 18.39
N ARG A 119 2.27 6.21 19.46
CA ARG A 119 1.88 6.96 20.67
C ARG A 119 3.08 7.43 21.49
N GLU A 120 4.11 6.61 21.60
CA GLU A 120 5.24 6.86 22.50
C GLU A 120 6.35 7.68 21.86
N SER A 121 6.69 7.38 20.60
CA SER A 121 7.87 7.95 19.93
C SER A 121 7.55 8.73 18.66
N GLY A 122 6.28 8.70 18.20
CA GLY A 122 5.91 9.24 16.90
C GLY A 122 6.54 8.46 15.73
N VAL A 123 6.44 9.01 14.52
CA VAL A 123 7.05 8.43 13.31
C VAL A 123 8.34 9.18 12.98
N THR A 124 9.44 8.43 12.86
CA THR A 124 10.78 8.94 12.58
C THR A 124 11.37 8.22 11.36
N GLN A 125 12.55 8.64 10.89
CA GLN A 125 13.22 7.97 9.77
C GLN A 125 13.67 6.54 10.09
N THR A 126 13.82 6.19 11.37
CA THR A 126 14.19 4.84 11.82
C THR A 126 12.97 4.01 12.23
N SER A 127 11.77 4.56 12.14
CA SER A 127 10.54 3.79 12.37
C SER A 127 10.38 2.72 11.28
N PRO A 128 9.67 1.61 11.56
CA PRO A 128 9.35 0.60 10.55
C PRO A 128 8.75 1.22 9.29
N MET A 129 9.06 0.63 8.13
CA MET A 129 8.60 1.13 6.83
C MET A 129 7.06 1.28 6.78
N ARG A 130 6.33 0.40 7.48
CA ARG A 130 4.87 0.48 7.67
C ARG A 130 4.39 1.85 8.16
N LEU A 131 5.01 2.36 9.23
CA LEU A 131 4.66 3.64 9.83
C LEU A 131 5.03 4.83 8.93
N ARG A 132 6.21 4.75 8.29
CA ARG A 132 6.71 5.79 7.37
C ARG A 132 5.84 5.87 6.12
N MET A 133 5.45 4.73 5.56
CA MET A 133 4.51 4.66 4.43
C MET A 133 3.14 5.19 4.81
N GLU A 134 2.57 4.80 5.96
CA GLU A 134 1.29 5.32 6.47
C GLU A 134 1.32 6.85 6.57
N GLN A 135 2.36 7.42 7.19
CA GLN A 135 2.51 8.86 7.32
C GLN A 135 2.62 9.55 5.96
N PHE A 136 3.43 8.98 5.07
CA PHE A 136 3.66 9.53 3.73
C PHE A 136 2.37 9.59 2.91
N ILE A 137 1.62 8.49 2.81
CA ILE A 137 0.39 8.47 2.01
C ILE A 137 -0.71 9.37 2.58
N LYS A 138 -0.83 9.48 3.90
CA LYS A 138 -1.79 10.40 4.54
C LYS A 138 -1.46 11.86 4.23
N SER A 139 -0.19 12.23 4.37
CA SER A 139 0.28 13.57 4.01
C SER A 139 0.04 13.89 2.53
N LYS A 140 0.29 12.92 1.63
CA LYS A 140 0.06 13.09 0.19
C LYS A 140 -1.42 13.17 -0.17
N GLN A 141 -2.29 12.42 0.51
CA GLN A 141 -3.74 12.55 0.34
C GLN A 141 -4.21 13.96 0.70
N GLU A 142 -3.78 14.50 1.85
CA GLU A 142 -4.14 15.85 2.27
C GLU A 142 -3.66 16.91 1.27
N GLU A 143 -2.42 16.79 0.77
CA GLU A 143 -1.87 17.68 -0.25
C GLU A 143 -2.67 17.60 -1.56
N ILE A 144 -2.89 16.40 -2.08
CA ILE A 144 -3.62 16.18 -3.34
C ILE A 144 -5.05 16.71 -3.23
N VAL A 145 -5.77 16.37 -2.15
CA VAL A 145 -7.14 16.87 -1.92
C VAL A 145 -7.14 18.39 -1.91
N ARG A 146 -6.25 19.03 -1.16
CA ARG A 146 -6.18 20.49 -1.10
C ARG A 146 -5.92 21.13 -2.46
N GLU A 147 -5.01 20.59 -3.26
CA GLU A 147 -4.74 21.15 -4.60
C GLU A 147 -5.91 20.91 -5.56
N LEU A 148 -6.58 19.75 -5.50
CA LEU A 148 -7.77 19.48 -6.31
C LEU A 148 -8.97 20.36 -5.92
N GLU A 149 -9.15 20.65 -4.63
CA GLU A 149 -10.18 21.59 -4.15
C GLU A 149 -9.95 23.02 -4.66
N LYS A 150 -8.69 23.44 -4.83
CA LYS A 150 -8.38 24.75 -5.44
C LYS A 150 -8.75 24.79 -6.92
N VAL A 151 -8.48 23.71 -7.64
CA VAL A 151 -8.81 23.60 -9.07
C VAL A 151 -10.33 23.54 -9.29
N ASP A 152 -11.04 22.78 -8.46
CA ASP A 152 -12.48 22.58 -8.58
C ASP A 152 -13.31 23.73 -7.99
N GLY A 153 -12.87 24.30 -6.86
CA GLY A 153 -13.65 25.23 -6.04
C GLY A 153 -14.68 24.57 -5.11
N THR A 154 -14.83 23.24 -5.16
CA THR A 154 -15.69 22.46 -4.28
C THR A 154 -14.85 21.62 -3.31
N ARG A 155 -15.37 21.35 -2.10
CA ARG A 155 -14.70 20.54 -1.09
C ARG A 155 -14.98 19.05 -1.23
N PHE A 156 -14.01 18.23 -0.87
CA PHE A 156 -14.21 16.78 -0.74
C PHE A 156 -14.99 16.46 0.54
N GLN A 157 -15.91 15.50 0.45
CA GLN A 157 -16.46 14.81 1.60
C GLN A 157 -15.42 13.85 2.14
N VAL A 158 -15.07 14.00 3.42
CA VAL A 158 -14.07 13.16 4.09
C VAL A 158 -14.78 12.18 5.02
N ASP A 159 -14.54 10.89 4.80
CA ASP A 159 -15.07 9.81 5.61
C ASP A 159 -13.93 8.97 6.19
N LYS A 160 -13.79 8.99 7.52
CA LYS A 160 -12.78 8.25 8.27
C LYS A 160 -13.42 7.01 8.87
N TRP A 161 -12.78 5.87 8.69
CA TRP A 161 -13.31 4.59 9.12
C TRP A 161 -12.19 3.69 9.65
N ASP A 162 -12.53 2.85 10.61
CA ASP A 162 -11.61 1.92 11.27
C ASP A 162 -12.01 0.47 10.97
N ARG A 163 -11.07 -0.46 11.17
CA ARG A 163 -11.34 -1.91 11.07
C ARG A 163 -11.23 -2.58 12.44
N PRO A 164 -12.08 -3.59 12.73
CA PRO A 164 -11.97 -4.35 13.99
C PRO A 164 -10.59 -4.99 14.21
N ASN A 165 -9.94 -5.45 13.14
CA ASN A 165 -8.64 -6.13 13.20
C ASN A 165 -7.43 -5.17 13.11
N GLY A 166 -7.65 -3.88 13.35
CA GLY A 166 -6.61 -2.85 13.27
C GLY A 166 -6.50 -2.17 11.91
N GLY A 167 -6.07 -0.91 11.95
CA GLY A 167 -6.03 -0.03 10.78
C GLY A 167 -7.39 0.61 10.47
N GLY A 168 -7.59 0.98 9.21
CA GLY A 168 -8.70 1.80 8.77
C GLY A 168 -8.40 2.49 7.45
N GLY A 169 -9.05 3.60 7.19
CA GLY A 169 -8.80 4.40 6.01
C GLY A 169 -9.46 5.77 6.07
N ILE A 170 -9.09 6.59 5.09
CA ILE A 170 -9.71 7.89 4.86
C ILE A 170 -10.17 7.89 3.42
N THR A 171 -11.48 7.95 3.23
CA THR A 171 -12.11 8.06 1.91
C THR A 171 -12.45 9.53 1.68
N CYS A 172 -11.81 10.16 0.71
CA CYS A 172 -12.17 11.52 0.29
C CYS A 172 -12.89 11.42 -1.05
N VAL A 173 -14.15 11.84 -1.12
CA VAL A 173 -14.96 11.80 -2.34
C VAL A 173 -15.47 13.19 -2.68
N LEU A 174 -15.36 13.55 -3.95
CA LEU A 174 -16.00 14.73 -4.54
C LEU A 174 -16.96 14.22 -5.61
N GLN A 175 -18.20 14.71 -5.58
CA GLN A 175 -19.21 14.38 -6.57
C GLN A 175 -19.93 15.66 -6.98
N ASP A 176 -20.27 15.77 -8.26
CA ASP A 176 -20.99 16.91 -8.83
C ASP A 176 -20.25 18.24 -8.64
N GLY A 177 -18.91 18.21 -8.69
CA GLY A 177 -18.05 19.41 -8.64
C GLY A 177 -18.08 20.23 -9.93
N ASN A 178 -17.40 21.37 -9.90
CA ASN A 178 -17.37 22.29 -11.05
C ASN A 178 -16.48 21.75 -12.17
N VAL A 179 -15.36 21.12 -11.81
CA VAL A 179 -14.36 20.59 -12.74
C VAL A 179 -14.41 19.07 -12.77
N PHE A 180 -14.47 18.42 -11.62
CA PHE A 180 -14.57 16.98 -11.47
C PHE A 180 -16.03 16.57 -11.25
N GLU A 181 -16.56 15.78 -12.18
CA GLU A 181 -17.92 15.22 -12.04
C GLU A 181 -17.98 14.19 -10.92
N LYS A 182 -16.91 13.41 -10.78
CA LYS A 182 -16.69 12.51 -9.66
C LYS A 182 -15.19 12.29 -9.47
N GLY A 183 -14.73 12.29 -8.24
CA GLY A 183 -13.36 11.96 -7.91
C GLY A 183 -13.27 11.36 -6.53
N GLY A 184 -12.28 10.49 -6.33
CA GLY A 184 -11.92 10.08 -4.99
C GLY A 184 -10.42 9.88 -4.83
N VAL A 185 -9.98 10.16 -3.61
CA VAL A 185 -8.59 10.05 -3.18
C VAL A 185 -8.64 9.32 -1.85
N ASN A 186 -8.33 8.03 -1.87
CA ASN A 186 -8.54 7.12 -0.74
C ASN A 186 -7.21 6.65 -0.20
N THR A 187 -7.08 6.63 1.12
CA THR A 187 -6.01 5.92 1.82
C THR A 187 -6.60 4.73 2.57
N SER A 188 -5.89 3.63 2.58
CA SER A 188 -6.26 2.42 3.33
C SER A 188 -5.03 1.87 4.01
N ILE A 189 -5.16 1.52 5.29
CA ILE A 189 -4.14 0.94 6.15
C ILE A 189 -4.78 -0.30 6.75
N VAL A 190 -4.28 -1.47 6.37
CA VAL A 190 -4.89 -2.75 6.68
C VAL A 190 -3.87 -3.61 7.40
N TYR A 191 -4.29 -4.10 8.56
CA TYR A 191 -3.61 -5.18 9.26
C TYR A 191 -4.47 -6.44 9.20
N GLY A 192 -3.84 -7.60 9.32
CA GLY A 192 -4.54 -8.85 9.49
C GLY A 192 -3.60 -10.04 9.44
N THR A 193 -4.18 -11.22 9.30
CA THR A 193 -3.45 -12.49 9.24
C THR A 193 -3.78 -13.19 7.93
N LEU A 194 -2.75 -13.66 7.23
CA LEU A 194 -2.89 -14.41 5.99
C LEU A 194 -2.60 -15.89 6.24
N PRO A 195 -3.52 -16.79 5.84
CA PRO A 195 -3.21 -18.20 5.82
C PRO A 195 -2.19 -18.50 4.71
N ARG A 196 -1.33 -19.50 4.91
CA ARG A 196 -0.26 -19.91 3.97
C ARG A 196 -0.72 -20.03 2.51
N ALA A 197 -1.93 -20.56 2.28
CA ALA A 197 -2.51 -20.74 0.95
C ALA A 197 -2.78 -19.41 0.22
N ALA A 198 -3.06 -18.32 0.95
CA ALA A 198 -3.24 -16.99 0.37
C ALA A 198 -1.90 -16.32 0.06
N ILE A 199 -0.90 -16.47 0.94
CA ILE A 199 0.46 -15.94 0.76
C ILE A 199 1.08 -16.49 -0.53
N SER A 200 0.89 -17.79 -0.77
CA SER A 200 1.38 -18.47 -1.99
C SER A 200 0.76 -17.95 -3.29
N LYS A 201 -0.33 -17.17 -3.25
CA LYS A 201 -1.01 -16.61 -4.44
C LYS A 201 -0.75 -15.12 -4.67
N MET A 202 -0.22 -14.39 -3.68
CA MET A 202 -0.10 -12.92 -3.76
C MET A 202 1.23 -12.42 -4.32
N ARG A 203 2.26 -13.26 -4.40
CA ARG A 203 3.54 -12.91 -5.05
C ARG A 203 3.64 -13.62 -6.40
N VAL A 204 3.98 -12.89 -7.46
CA VAL A 204 4.30 -13.50 -8.77
C VAL A 204 5.64 -14.25 -8.70
N ASN A 205 6.56 -13.78 -7.86
CA ASN A 205 7.86 -14.39 -7.62
C ASN A 205 7.91 -15.04 -6.23
N HIS A 206 7.73 -16.36 -6.17
CA HIS A 206 7.70 -17.13 -4.93
C HIS A 206 9.08 -17.21 -4.28
N LYS A 207 9.34 -16.42 -3.23
CA LYS A 207 10.31 -16.84 -2.20
C LYS A 207 9.69 -17.99 -1.42
N ALA A 208 10.43 -19.07 -1.22
CA ALA A 208 9.97 -20.23 -0.47
C ALA A 208 9.70 -19.83 0.99
N LEU A 209 8.44 -19.93 1.42
CA LEU A 209 8.06 -19.78 2.82
C LEU A 209 8.52 -21.01 3.61
N ASP A 210 9.03 -20.78 4.82
CA ASP A 210 9.35 -21.83 5.78
C ASP A 210 8.14 -22.79 5.93
N PRO A 211 8.29 -24.12 5.71
CA PRO A 211 7.22 -25.10 5.79
C PRO A 211 6.43 -25.09 7.11
N ASP A 212 7.03 -24.62 8.21
CA ASP A 212 6.43 -24.70 9.55
C ASP A 212 5.53 -23.49 9.89
N VAL A 213 5.42 -22.50 9.00
CA VAL A 213 4.57 -21.31 9.19
C VAL A 213 3.15 -21.57 8.65
N GLU A 214 2.17 -21.62 9.55
CA GLU A 214 0.74 -21.80 9.22
C GLU A 214 0.06 -20.50 8.75
N SER A 215 0.44 -19.37 9.35
CA SER A 215 -0.08 -18.04 9.01
C SER A 215 0.95 -16.96 9.28
N LEU A 216 0.87 -15.84 8.56
CA LEU A 216 1.69 -14.65 8.79
C LEU A 216 0.80 -13.44 9.04
N GLU A 217 1.21 -12.60 9.97
CA GLU A 217 0.67 -11.25 10.06
C GLU A 217 1.08 -10.46 8.82
N PHE A 218 0.20 -9.57 8.36
CA PHE A 218 0.47 -8.71 7.23
C PHE A 218 0.00 -7.29 7.44
N PHE A 219 0.66 -6.41 6.71
CA PHE A 219 0.35 -5.01 6.58
C PHE A 219 0.22 -4.66 5.12
N ALA A 220 -0.82 -3.90 4.80
CA ALA A 220 -0.97 -3.28 3.49
C ALA A 220 -1.39 -1.82 3.69
N ALA A 221 -0.64 -0.90 3.08
CA ALA A 221 -1.03 0.51 3.05
C ALA A 221 -0.93 1.06 1.64
N GLY A 222 -1.89 1.89 1.24
CA GLY A 222 -1.84 2.51 -0.07
C GLY A 222 -2.73 3.73 -0.22
N LEU A 223 -2.33 4.59 -1.16
CA LEU A 223 -3.15 5.67 -1.69
C LEU A 223 -3.64 5.25 -3.07
N SER A 224 -4.95 5.30 -3.27
CA SER A 224 -5.59 5.03 -4.56
C SER A 224 -6.52 6.17 -4.94
N MET A 225 -6.49 6.57 -6.20
CA MET A 225 -7.23 7.73 -6.69
C MET A 225 -7.74 7.49 -8.10
N VAL A 226 -8.94 7.99 -8.35
CA VAL A 226 -9.50 8.15 -9.70
C VAL A 226 -10.22 9.48 -9.77
N LEU A 227 -9.96 10.24 -10.84
CA LEU A 227 -10.63 11.53 -11.08
C LEU A 227 -11.30 11.51 -12.45
N HIS A 228 -12.58 11.86 -12.50
CA HIS A 228 -13.37 11.98 -13.71
C HIS A 228 -13.78 13.44 -13.95
N PRO A 229 -13.03 14.21 -14.75
CA PRO A 229 -13.43 15.55 -15.12
C PRO A 229 -14.79 15.58 -15.84
N LYS A 230 -15.54 16.65 -15.61
CA LYS A 230 -16.82 16.95 -16.27
C LYS A 230 -16.63 17.30 -17.75
N ASN A 231 -15.57 18.02 -18.08
CA ASN A 231 -15.26 18.44 -19.44
C ASN A 231 -14.65 17.29 -20.27
N PRO A 232 -15.19 16.93 -21.46
CA PRO A 232 -14.63 15.90 -22.34
C PRO A 232 -13.17 16.13 -22.78
N MET A 233 -12.70 17.39 -22.78
CA MET A 233 -11.33 17.74 -23.13
C MET A 233 -10.34 17.45 -22.00
N ALA A 234 -10.82 17.32 -20.76
CA ALA A 234 -10.00 17.03 -19.60
C ALA A 234 -9.97 15.51 -19.35
N PRO A 235 -8.77 14.89 -19.26
CA PRO A 235 -8.64 13.44 -19.18
C PRO A 235 -9.00 12.89 -17.80
N THR A 236 -9.58 11.68 -17.76
CA THR A 236 -9.60 10.90 -16.52
C THR A 236 -8.19 10.47 -16.16
N VAL A 237 -7.87 10.40 -14.86
CA VAL A 237 -6.60 9.88 -14.37
C VAL A 237 -6.82 8.86 -13.27
N HIS A 238 -5.94 7.88 -13.21
CA HIS A 238 -5.84 6.92 -12.11
C HIS A 238 -4.44 6.94 -11.52
N LEU A 239 -4.37 6.68 -10.22
CA LEU A 239 -3.13 6.54 -9.48
C LEU A 239 -3.30 5.52 -8.36
N ASN A 240 -2.28 4.71 -8.15
CA ASN A 240 -2.16 3.84 -7.00
C ASN A 240 -0.69 3.78 -6.56
N TYR A 241 -0.39 3.96 -5.28
CA TYR A 241 0.89 3.58 -4.70
C TYR A 241 0.64 2.86 -3.38
N ARG A 242 1.24 1.68 -3.23
CA ARG A 242 1.02 0.79 -2.11
C ARG A 242 2.30 0.13 -1.66
N TYR A 243 2.29 -0.25 -0.39
CA TYR A 243 3.29 -1.05 0.27
C TYR A 243 2.60 -2.25 0.91
N PHE A 244 3.23 -3.40 0.76
CA PHE A 244 2.79 -4.62 1.41
C PHE A 244 3.96 -5.23 2.16
N GLU A 245 3.71 -5.74 3.36
CA GLU A 245 4.69 -6.47 4.17
C GLU A 245 4.01 -7.60 4.93
N THR A 246 4.68 -8.75 4.99
CA THR A 246 4.39 -9.81 5.96
C THR A 246 5.41 -9.74 7.09
N ALA A 247 4.97 -10.06 8.31
CA ALA A 247 5.81 -10.02 9.50
C ALA A 247 5.93 -11.41 10.14
N ASN A 248 7.11 -11.70 10.70
CA ASN A 248 7.32 -12.82 11.59
C ASN A 248 6.63 -12.57 12.94
N ALA A 249 6.50 -13.59 13.79
CA ALA A 249 5.85 -13.48 15.11
C ALA A 249 6.53 -12.44 16.04
N ASP A 250 7.82 -12.16 15.83
CA ASP A 250 8.56 -11.12 16.54
C ASP A 250 8.37 -9.71 15.93
N GLY A 251 7.51 -9.55 14.93
CA GLY A 251 7.17 -8.29 14.27
C GLY A 251 8.19 -7.82 13.24
N THR A 252 9.27 -8.59 13.02
CA THR A 252 10.27 -8.27 11.98
C THR A 252 9.73 -8.57 10.58
N PRO A 253 10.11 -7.79 9.55
CA PRO A 253 9.68 -8.05 8.17
C PRO A 253 10.15 -9.43 7.67
N ASN A 254 9.23 -10.22 7.12
CA ASN A 254 9.53 -11.49 6.44
C ASN A 254 9.73 -11.26 4.94
N ALA A 255 8.74 -10.64 4.31
CA ALA A 255 8.71 -10.34 2.89
C ALA A 255 7.93 -9.04 2.68
N TRP A 256 8.41 -8.17 1.80
CA TRP A 256 7.79 -6.88 1.50
C TRP A 256 7.89 -6.56 0.02
N TRP A 257 7.04 -5.66 -0.47
CA TRP A 257 7.16 -5.10 -1.82
C TRP A 257 6.38 -3.79 -1.95
N PHE A 258 6.79 -2.99 -2.92
CA PHE A 258 6.06 -1.84 -3.41
C PHE A 258 5.33 -2.18 -4.70
N GLY A 259 4.16 -1.58 -4.88
CA GLY A 259 3.43 -1.61 -6.13
C GLY A 259 2.80 -0.26 -6.39
N GLY A 260 2.53 0.05 -7.65
CA GLY A 260 1.89 1.31 -7.98
C GLY A 260 1.97 1.70 -9.44
N GLY A 261 1.62 2.95 -9.68
CA GLY A 261 1.57 3.51 -11.00
C GLY A 261 0.59 4.67 -11.10
N THR A 262 0.61 5.31 -12.25
CA THR A 262 -0.36 6.33 -12.63
C THR A 262 -0.55 6.26 -14.13
N ASP A 263 -1.78 6.46 -14.59
CA ASP A 263 -2.15 6.36 -15.99
C ASP A 263 -3.23 7.37 -16.37
N LEU A 264 -3.19 7.79 -17.64
CA LEU A 264 -4.04 8.84 -18.20
C LEU A 264 -5.04 8.26 -19.20
N THR A 265 -6.31 8.65 -19.06
CA THR A 265 -7.43 8.18 -19.87
C THR A 265 -8.17 9.37 -20.51
N PRO A 266 -7.62 9.98 -21.57
CA PRO A 266 -8.29 11.04 -22.32
C PRO A 266 -9.48 10.51 -23.12
N SER A 267 -10.54 11.34 -23.25
CA SER A 267 -11.58 11.10 -24.26
C SER A 267 -11.18 11.66 -25.62
N TYR A 268 -10.49 12.80 -25.62
CA TYR A 268 -9.90 13.42 -26.80
C TYR A 268 -8.39 13.53 -26.63
N LEU A 269 -7.66 13.15 -27.68
CA LEU A 269 -6.20 13.13 -27.65
C LEU A 269 -5.61 14.53 -27.91
N PHE A 270 -4.80 15.00 -26.97
CA PHE A 270 -3.92 16.16 -27.08
C PHE A 270 -2.49 15.69 -26.85
N ASP A 271 -1.67 15.64 -27.90
CA ASP A 271 -0.34 15.02 -27.83
C ASP A 271 0.55 15.72 -26.81
N GLU A 272 0.43 17.05 -26.69
CA GLU A 272 1.21 17.81 -25.73
C GLU A 272 0.87 17.50 -24.27
N ASP A 273 -0.37 17.10 -23.97
CA ASP A 273 -0.77 16.72 -22.62
C ASP A 273 -0.21 15.33 -22.27
N VAL A 274 -0.27 14.41 -23.23
CA VAL A 274 0.24 13.05 -23.04
C VAL A 274 1.76 13.06 -22.91
N ILE A 275 2.45 13.85 -23.74
CA ILE A 275 3.89 14.07 -23.65
C ILE A 275 4.25 14.71 -22.30
N HIS A 276 3.52 15.73 -21.85
CA HIS A 276 3.76 16.36 -20.54
C HIS A 276 3.62 15.36 -19.38
N PHE A 277 2.54 14.58 -19.39
CA PHE A 277 2.28 13.57 -18.38
C PHE A 277 3.39 12.53 -18.33
N HIS A 278 3.70 11.91 -19.48
CA HIS A 278 4.73 10.88 -19.58
C HIS A 278 6.14 11.40 -19.30
N ARG A 279 6.48 12.61 -19.73
CA ARG A 279 7.80 13.22 -19.44
C ARG A 279 8.00 13.42 -17.95
N THR A 280 6.99 13.99 -17.27
CA THR A 280 7.05 14.24 -15.82
C THR A 280 7.24 12.95 -15.03
N ILE A 281 6.55 11.88 -15.44
CA ILE A 281 6.68 10.55 -14.81
C ILE A 281 8.02 9.91 -15.16
N LYS A 282 8.47 10.05 -16.40
CA LYS A 282 9.78 9.56 -16.83
C LYS A 282 10.89 10.21 -16.02
N ASP A 283 10.87 11.53 -15.83
CA ASP A 283 11.86 12.26 -15.04
C ASP A 283 11.92 11.73 -13.59
N ALA A 284 10.77 11.42 -13.00
CA ALA A 284 10.69 10.79 -11.68
C ALA A 284 11.30 9.38 -11.67
N CYS A 285 11.06 8.56 -12.70
CA CYS A 285 11.69 7.23 -12.83
C CYS A 285 13.20 7.34 -13.02
N ASP A 286 13.61 8.24 -13.92
CA ASP A 286 14.97 8.49 -14.36
C ASP A 286 15.90 8.98 -13.25
N ALA A 287 15.34 9.51 -12.15
CA ALA A 287 16.08 9.89 -10.95
C ALA A 287 16.54 8.68 -10.11
N HIS A 288 15.91 7.52 -10.31
CA HIS A 288 16.20 6.27 -9.57
C HIS A 288 16.83 5.21 -10.45
N ASP A 289 16.31 5.06 -11.67
CA ASP A 289 16.82 4.13 -12.66
C ASP A 289 16.34 4.48 -14.08
N LYS A 290 17.26 4.56 -15.03
CA LYS A 290 16.93 4.89 -16.43
C LYS A 290 16.11 3.81 -17.14
N THR A 291 16.10 2.58 -16.62
CA THR A 291 15.34 1.46 -17.20
C THR A 291 13.89 1.40 -16.72
N TYR A 292 13.55 2.08 -15.61
CA TYR A 292 12.25 1.97 -14.96
C TYR A 292 11.11 2.45 -15.86
N TYR A 293 11.24 3.64 -16.47
CA TYR A 293 10.16 4.19 -17.27
C TYR A 293 9.78 3.26 -18.43
N ALA A 294 10.75 2.81 -19.23
CA ALA A 294 10.48 1.94 -20.38
C ALA A 294 9.79 0.62 -19.95
N ARG A 295 10.31 -0.03 -18.90
CA ARG A 295 9.74 -1.28 -18.37
C ARG A 295 8.33 -1.09 -17.82
N PHE A 296 8.12 -0.05 -17.01
CA PHE A 296 6.84 0.19 -16.34
C PHE A 296 5.79 0.80 -17.26
N LYS A 297 6.19 1.52 -18.31
CA LYS A 297 5.30 1.99 -19.38
C LYS A 297 4.79 0.81 -20.20
N GLU A 298 5.69 -0.08 -20.64
CA GLU A 298 5.28 -1.30 -21.36
C GLU A 298 4.35 -2.16 -20.50
N TRP A 299 4.62 -2.27 -19.20
CA TRP A 299 3.73 -2.99 -18.28
C TRP A 299 2.37 -2.29 -18.14
N CYS A 300 2.34 -0.95 -18.08
CA CYS A 300 1.11 -0.16 -18.04
C CYS A 300 0.22 -0.44 -19.26
N ASP A 301 0.81 -0.41 -20.46
CA ASP A 301 0.09 -0.68 -21.72
C ASP A 301 -0.52 -2.09 -21.75
N LYS A 302 0.20 -3.08 -21.21
CA LYS A 302 -0.29 -4.46 -21.11
C LYS A 302 -1.36 -4.64 -20.02
N TYR A 303 -1.18 -3.98 -18.87
CA TYR A 303 -2.08 -4.13 -17.72
C TYR A 303 -3.45 -3.53 -18.00
N PHE A 304 -3.50 -2.33 -18.59
CA PHE A 304 -4.75 -1.61 -18.87
C PHE A 304 -5.37 -1.95 -20.23
N TYR A 305 -5.14 -3.17 -20.73
CA TYR A 305 -5.68 -3.65 -22.00
C TYR A 305 -7.07 -4.28 -21.83
N VAL A 306 -8.05 -3.78 -22.57
CA VAL A 306 -9.42 -4.32 -22.61
C VAL A 306 -9.48 -5.40 -23.69
N SER A 307 -9.14 -6.64 -23.30
CA SER A 307 -8.94 -7.76 -24.23
C SER A 307 -10.12 -8.01 -25.19
N HIS A 308 -11.35 -7.89 -24.72
CA HIS A 308 -12.56 -8.09 -25.53
C HIS A 308 -12.90 -6.92 -26.46
N ARG A 309 -12.18 -5.79 -26.37
CA ARG A 309 -12.28 -4.63 -27.27
C ARG A 309 -11.07 -4.47 -28.18
N GLY A 310 -9.96 -5.12 -27.84
CA GLY A 310 -8.71 -5.00 -28.57
C GLY A 310 -8.04 -3.63 -28.43
N GLU A 311 -8.27 -2.91 -27.32
CA GLU A 311 -7.78 -1.55 -27.08
C GLU A 311 -7.35 -1.35 -25.63
N THR A 312 -6.40 -0.45 -25.37
CA THR A 312 -6.09 0.01 -24.02
C THR A 312 -7.19 0.95 -23.49
N ARG A 313 -7.29 1.03 -22.16
CA ARG A 313 -8.22 1.94 -21.47
C ARG A 313 -7.93 3.40 -21.83
N GLY A 314 -6.65 3.75 -21.82
CA GLY A 314 -6.12 5.10 -22.02
C GLY A 314 -4.74 5.08 -22.68
N VAL A 315 -4.01 6.19 -22.57
CA VAL A 315 -2.68 6.38 -23.19
C VAL A 315 -1.52 5.93 -22.30
N GLY A 316 -1.82 5.11 -21.30
CA GLY A 316 -0.85 4.54 -20.38
C GLY A 316 -0.27 5.56 -19.40
N GLY A 317 0.94 5.26 -18.96
CA GLY A 317 1.67 5.95 -17.91
C GLY A 317 2.74 4.99 -17.39
N ILE A 318 2.76 4.71 -16.09
CA ILE A 318 3.59 3.64 -15.53
C ILE A 318 2.73 2.69 -14.69
N PHE A 319 3.11 1.42 -14.68
CA PHE A 319 2.58 0.41 -13.78
C PHE A 319 3.72 -0.52 -13.33
N PHE A 320 3.77 -0.80 -12.03
CA PHE A 320 4.70 -1.75 -11.44
C PHE A 320 4.06 -2.47 -10.26
N ASP A 321 4.51 -3.69 -10.04
CA ASP A 321 4.10 -4.53 -8.92
C ASP A 321 5.30 -5.38 -8.50
N ASP A 322 5.25 -5.94 -7.29
CA ASP A 322 6.28 -6.83 -6.76
C ASP A 322 7.72 -6.23 -6.78
N LEU A 323 7.87 -4.91 -6.58
CA LEU A 323 9.19 -4.30 -6.41
C LEU A 323 9.69 -4.54 -4.98
N ASP A 324 10.65 -5.45 -4.84
CA ASP A 324 11.17 -5.93 -3.55
C ASP A 324 12.71 -5.91 -3.50
N GLU A 325 13.28 -6.61 -2.51
CA GLU A 325 14.73 -6.68 -2.30
C GLU A 325 15.54 -7.25 -3.48
N THR A 326 14.89 -7.90 -4.45
CA THR A 326 15.56 -8.38 -5.67
C THR A 326 15.84 -7.26 -6.66
N GLU A 327 15.11 -6.15 -6.57
CA GLU A 327 15.29 -4.96 -7.40
C GLU A 327 16.27 -3.98 -6.74
N LYS A 328 15.92 -3.45 -5.56
CA LYS A 328 16.76 -2.54 -4.75
C LYS A 328 16.41 -2.66 -3.26
N ASP A 329 17.22 -2.05 -2.39
CA ASP A 329 16.89 -2.00 -0.97
C ASP A 329 15.59 -1.21 -0.69
N GLN A 330 15.03 -1.43 0.50
CA GLN A 330 13.72 -0.90 0.90
C GLN A 330 13.68 0.63 0.91
N GLU A 331 14.78 1.30 1.26
CA GLU A 331 14.85 2.76 1.30
C GLU A 331 14.89 3.34 -0.12
N ALA A 332 15.66 2.74 -1.01
CA ALA A 332 15.72 3.15 -2.42
C ALA A 332 14.34 3.00 -3.10
N LEU A 333 13.64 1.89 -2.87
CA LEU A 333 12.30 1.67 -3.44
C LEU A 333 11.24 2.57 -2.80
N PHE A 334 11.35 2.87 -1.51
CA PHE A 334 10.50 3.87 -0.87
C PHE A 334 10.73 5.26 -1.47
N SER A 335 11.98 5.67 -1.67
CA SER A 335 12.33 6.94 -2.30
C SER A 335 11.81 7.05 -3.74
N PHE A 336 11.84 5.94 -4.48
CA PHE A 336 11.24 5.84 -5.81
C PHE A 336 9.72 6.04 -5.74
N ALA A 337 9.01 5.30 -4.88
CA ALA A 337 7.56 5.47 -4.70
C ALA A 337 7.19 6.90 -4.29
N GLN A 338 8.01 7.53 -3.43
CA GLN A 338 7.83 8.93 -3.05
C GLN A 338 7.96 9.87 -4.25
N SER A 339 8.99 9.68 -5.07
CA SER A 339 9.25 10.50 -6.26
C SER A 339 8.11 10.38 -7.28
N CYS A 340 7.63 9.16 -7.52
CA CYS A 340 6.52 8.92 -8.44
C CYS A 340 5.18 9.50 -7.95
N LEU A 341 4.88 9.41 -6.64
CA LEU A 341 3.69 10.05 -6.08
C LEU A 341 3.80 11.59 -6.09
N ASN A 342 5.00 12.14 -5.84
CA ASN A 342 5.26 13.58 -5.93
C ASN A 342 5.11 14.12 -7.37
N ALA A 343 5.38 13.30 -8.37
CA ALA A 343 5.26 13.65 -9.78
C ALA A 343 3.79 13.78 -10.25
N PHE A 344 2.82 13.27 -9.47
CA PHE A 344 1.41 13.27 -9.87
C PHE A 344 0.85 14.68 -10.12
N LEU A 345 0.90 15.57 -9.11
CA LEU A 345 0.31 16.90 -9.24
C LEU A 345 0.95 17.71 -10.38
N PRO A 346 2.29 17.77 -10.52
CA PRO A 346 2.93 18.40 -11.68
C PRO A 346 2.57 17.76 -13.03
N SER A 347 2.33 16.45 -13.07
CA SER A 347 1.95 15.75 -14.31
C SER A 347 0.51 16.02 -14.76
N TYR A 348 -0.40 16.30 -13.81
CA TYR A 348 -1.84 16.30 -14.09
C TYR A 348 -2.51 17.67 -13.95
N VAL A 349 -2.19 18.46 -12.92
CA VAL A 349 -2.85 19.76 -12.68
C VAL A 349 -2.67 20.73 -13.86
N PRO A 350 -1.49 20.87 -14.50
CA PRO A 350 -1.33 21.75 -15.66
C PRO A 350 -2.22 21.35 -16.85
N ILE A 351 -2.46 20.05 -17.03
CA ILE A 351 -3.38 19.54 -18.06
C ILE A 351 -4.81 19.97 -17.72
N ILE A 352 -5.24 19.78 -16.48
CA ILE A 352 -6.60 20.15 -16.07
C ILE A 352 -6.85 21.65 -16.21
N GLU A 353 -5.93 22.49 -15.76
CA GLU A 353 -6.04 23.95 -15.91
C GLU A 353 -6.19 24.38 -17.37
N LYS A 354 -5.50 23.71 -18.30
CA LYS A 354 -5.59 24.00 -19.74
C LYS A 354 -6.91 23.52 -20.36
N ARG A 355 -7.50 22.44 -19.84
CA ARG A 355 -8.62 21.74 -20.50
C ARG A 355 -9.98 21.97 -19.85
N LYS A 356 -10.05 22.28 -18.57
CA LYS A 356 -11.31 22.32 -17.79
C LYS A 356 -12.35 23.30 -18.33
N ASP A 357 -11.91 24.42 -18.91
CA ASP A 357 -12.79 25.50 -19.39
C ASP A 357 -12.99 25.50 -20.92
N MET A 358 -12.46 24.50 -21.65
CA MET A 358 -12.64 24.43 -23.10
C MET A 358 -14.12 24.22 -23.46
N PRO A 359 -14.66 24.91 -24.48
CA PRO A 359 -16.01 24.63 -24.96
C PRO A 359 -16.08 23.21 -25.54
N PHE A 360 -17.23 22.56 -25.34
CA PHE A 360 -17.51 21.25 -25.92
C PHE A 360 -18.97 21.17 -26.39
N THR A 361 -19.23 20.27 -27.32
CA THR A 361 -20.54 19.97 -27.88
C THR A 361 -21.18 18.76 -27.19
N GLU A 362 -22.49 18.61 -27.33
CA GLU A 362 -23.20 17.41 -26.84
C GLU A 362 -22.68 16.11 -27.49
N LYS A 363 -22.20 16.16 -28.73
CA LYS A 363 -21.55 15.02 -29.40
C LYS A 363 -20.25 14.64 -28.68
N GLU A 364 -19.44 15.62 -28.32
CA GLU A 364 -18.19 15.40 -27.57
C GLU A 364 -18.45 14.88 -26.16
N LYS A 365 -19.52 15.35 -25.49
CA LYS A 365 -19.97 14.80 -24.21
C LYS A 365 -20.48 13.36 -24.35
N ALA A 366 -21.25 13.05 -25.38
CA ALA A 366 -21.69 11.68 -25.65
C ALA A 366 -20.51 10.72 -25.91
N TRP A 367 -19.47 11.19 -26.61
CA TRP A 367 -18.24 10.43 -26.78
C TRP A 367 -17.52 10.16 -25.45
N GLN A 368 -17.40 11.15 -24.57
CA GLN A 368 -16.85 10.97 -23.22
C GLN A 368 -17.60 9.85 -22.46
N GLN A 369 -18.93 9.80 -22.58
CA GLN A 369 -19.74 8.77 -21.93
C GLN A 369 -19.46 7.36 -22.47
N LEU A 370 -19.22 7.21 -23.78
CA LEU A 370 -18.80 5.95 -24.39
C LEU A 370 -17.41 5.52 -23.92
N ARG A 371 -16.45 6.47 -23.84
CA ARG A 371 -15.10 6.21 -23.30
C ARG A 371 -15.14 5.83 -21.82
N ARG A 372 -16.01 6.45 -21.02
CA ARG A 372 -16.25 6.06 -19.62
C ARG A 372 -16.88 4.67 -19.50
N GLY A 373 -17.73 4.27 -20.46
CA GLY A 373 -18.20 2.88 -20.55
C GLY A 373 -17.05 1.87 -20.66
N ARG A 374 -15.99 2.20 -21.41
CA ARG A 374 -14.76 1.37 -21.48
C ARG A 374 -14.00 1.34 -20.17
N TYR A 375 -13.96 2.46 -19.44
CA TYR A 375 -13.35 2.52 -18.12
C TYR A 375 -14.06 1.57 -17.14
N VAL A 376 -15.41 1.56 -17.15
CA VAL A 376 -16.21 0.64 -16.35
C VAL A 376 -16.00 -0.82 -16.78
N GLU A 377 -15.98 -1.11 -18.09
CA GLU A 377 -15.69 -2.45 -18.62
C GLU A 377 -14.34 -2.97 -18.10
N PHE A 378 -13.30 -2.14 -18.07
CA PHE A 378 -12.01 -2.54 -17.51
C PHE A 378 -12.09 -2.84 -16.01
N ASN A 379 -12.60 -1.90 -15.22
CA ASN A 379 -12.59 -2.02 -13.76
C ASN A 379 -13.41 -3.22 -13.26
N LEU A 380 -14.54 -3.55 -13.91
CA LEU A 380 -15.39 -4.66 -13.47
C LEU A 380 -14.98 -6.03 -14.01
N VAL A 381 -14.27 -6.10 -15.14
CA VAL A 381 -13.94 -7.36 -15.81
C VAL A 381 -12.47 -7.76 -15.62
N HIS A 382 -11.55 -6.80 -15.70
CA HIS A 382 -10.11 -7.08 -15.79
C HIS A 382 -9.30 -6.61 -14.59
N ASP A 383 -9.76 -5.59 -13.86
CA ASP A 383 -8.98 -5.03 -12.77
C ASP A 383 -8.86 -5.98 -11.57
N ARG A 384 -7.62 -6.43 -11.31
CA ARG A 384 -7.30 -7.34 -10.21
C ARG A 384 -7.63 -6.72 -8.85
N GLY A 385 -7.40 -5.42 -8.69
CA GLY A 385 -7.64 -4.70 -7.44
C GLY A 385 -9.12 -4.65 -7.06
N THR A 386 -9.97 -4.26 -8.01
CA THR A 386 -11.43 -4.22 -7.84
C THR A 386 -12.00 -5.62 -7.55
N SER A 387 -11.61 -6.62 -8.34
CA SER A 387 -12.05 -8.00 -8.14
C SER A 387 -11.64 -8.54 -6.77
N PHE A 388 -10.38 -8.36 -6.38
CA PHE A 388 -9.89 -8.79 -5.06
C PHE A 388 -10.64 -8.09 -3.92
N GLY A 389 -10.84 -6.77 -4.03
CA GLY A 389 -11.53 -5.98 -3.01
C GLY A 389 -12.97 -6.45 -2.79
N LEU A 390 -13.74 -6.64 -3.87
CA LEU A 390 -15.14 -7.07 -3.81
C LEU A 390 -15.32 -8.49 -3.28
N ASN A 391 -14.36 -9.38 -3.54
CA ASN A 391 -14.38 -10.76 -3.08
C ASN A 391 -13.80 -10.94 -1.65
N THR A 392 -13.21 -9.89 -1.07
CA THR A 392 -12.67 -9.93 0.30
C THR A 392 -13.77 -9.57 1.31
N PRO A 393 -14.14 -10.47 2.24
CA PRO A 393 -15.17 -10.19 3.24
C PRO A 393 -14.82 -8.99 4.11
N GLY A 394 -15.83 -8.14 4.40
CA GLY A 394 -15.66 -6.95 5.24
C GLY A 394 -14.93 -5.78 4.55
N SER A 395 -14.64 -5.88 3.25
CA SER A 395 -14.17 -4.74 2.46
C SER A 395 -15.26 -3.67 2.33
N ARG A 396 -14.85 -2.40 2.35
CA ARG A 396 -15.74 -1.26 2.12
C ARG A 396 -16.03 -1.10 0.63
N VAL A 397 -17.14 -1.69 0.18
CA VAL A 397 -17.58 -1.69 -1.23
C VAL A 397 -17.60 -0.28 -1.83
N GLU A 398 -18.12 0.71 -1.11
CA GLU A 398 -18.17 2.11 -1.57
C GLU A 398 -16.78 2.71 -1.83
N SER A 399 -15.76 2.31 -1.06
CA SER A 399 -14.38 2.75 -1.30
C SER A 399 -13.77 2.10 -2.54
N ILE A 400 -14.19 0.88 -2.89
CA ILE A 400 -13.73 0.14 -4.07
C ILE A 400 -14.38 0.70 -5.34
N LEU A 401 -15.71 0.89 -5.30
CA LEU A 401 -16.51 1.37 -6.43
C LEU A 401 -16.45 2.90 -6.63
N MET A 402 -15.71 3.62 -5.77
CA MET A 402 -15.36 5.03 -5.99
C MET A 402 -14.75 5.26 -7.37
N SER A 403 -14.01 4.28 -7.89
CA SER A 403 -13.37 4.33 -9.21
C SER A 403 -14.34 4.41 -10.40
N LEU A 404 -15.63 4.14 -10.20
CA LEU A 404 -16.62 4.22 -11.28
C LEU A 404 -17.06 5.67 -11.50
N PRO A 405 -17.19 6.14 -12.76
CA PRO A 405 -17.69 7.48 -13.06
C PRO A 405 -19.15 7.64 -12.63
N LEU A 406 -19.60 8.89 -12.46
CA LEU A 406 -21.00 9.18 -12.14
C LEU A 406 -21.94 8.74 -13.27
N THR A 407 -21.51 8.92 -14.51
CA THR A 407 -22.26 8.53 -15.72
C THR A 407 -21.37 7.81 -16.72
N ALA A 408 -21.95 6.84 -17.43
CA ALA A 408 -21.36 6.13 -18.55
C ALA A 408 -22.44 5.71 -19.55
N ARG A 409 -22.05 5.45 -20.81
CA ARG A 409 -22.97 5.04 -21.89
C ARG A 409 -22.43 3.85 -22.65
N TRP A 410 -23.33 2.96 -23.05
CA TRP A 410 -23.09 1.89 -24.01
C TRP A 410 -24.02 2.06 -25.19
N GLN A 411 -23.48 1.94 -26.41
CA GLN A 411 -24.25 2.03 -27.64
C GLN A 411 -23.89 0.86 -28.54
N TYR A 412 -24.92 0.17 -29.02
CA TYR A 412 -24.77 -1.00 -29.88
C TYR A 412 -24.08 -0.61 -31.20
N MET A 413 -23.01 -1.35 -31.54
CA MET A 413 -22.26 -1.20 -32.80
C MET A 413 -21.79 0.23 -33.14
N HIS A 414 -21.57 1.07 -32.12
CA HIS A 414 -21.06 2.43 -32.34
C HIS A 414 -19.64 2.40 -32.92
N ALA A 415 -19.45 3.09 -34.04
CA ALA A 415 -18.15 3.40 -34.63
C ALA A 415 -18.02 4.92 -34.83
N PRO A 416 -16.86 5.52 -34.52
CA PRO A 416 -16.64 6.94 -34.79
C PRO A 416 -16.62 7.23 -36.30
N GLU A 417 -16.88 8.48 -36.66
CA GLU A 417 -16.78 8.95 -38.06
C GLU A 417 -15.33 8.87 -38.55
N LYS A 418 -15.14 8.52 -39.84
CA LYS A 418 -13.81 8.47 -40.44
C LYS A 418 -13.16 9.85 -40.46
N GLY A 419 -11.88 9.93 -40.12
CA GLY A 419 -11.10 11.16 -40.03
C GLY A 419 -11.43 12.02 -38.79
N SER A 420 -12.30 11.54 -37.88
CA SER A 420 -12.66 12.25 -36.67
C SER A 420 -11.58 12.18 -35.58
N ARG A 421 -11.69 13.06 -34.58
CA ARG A 421 -10.80 13.05 -33.41
C ARG A 421 -11.02 11.79 -32.57
N GLU A 422 -12.24 11.27 -32.57
CA GLU A 422 -12.68 10.05 -31.91
C GLU A 422 -12.04 8.81 -32.55
N GLU A 423 -12.00 8.75 -33.90
CA GLU A 423 -11.28 7.69 -34.62
C GLU A 423 -9.78 7.75 -34.32
N ARG A 424 -9.18 8.95 -34.35
CA ARG A 424 -7.76 9.15 -33.97
C ARG A 424 -7.45 8.60 -32.58
N MET A 425 -8.33 8.89 -31.61
CA MET A 425 -8.20 8.38 -30.24
C MET A 425 -8.20 6.85 -30.22
N LEU A 426 -9.16 6.19 -30.87
CA LEU A 426 -9.23 4.72 -30.90
C LEU A 426 -8.02 4.07 -31.55
N SER A 427 -7.48 4.66 -32.63
CA SER A 427 -6.28 4.12 -33.29
C SER A 427 -5.08 4.07 -32.34
N VAL A 428 -4.90 5.10 -31.51
CA VAL A 428 -3.83 5.14 -30.49
C VAL A 428 -4.06 4.14 -29.36
N LEU A 429 -5.32 3.85 -29.01
CA LEU A 429 -5.62 2.86 -27.96
C LEU A 429 -5.46 1.42 -28.45
N LYS A 430 -5.70 1.16 -29.74
CA LYS A 430 -5.45 -0.15 -30.34
C LYS A 430 -3.96 -0.44 -30.51
N GLU A 431 -3.19 0.61 -30.80
CA GLU A 431 -1.75 0.55 -31.02
C GLU A 431 -1.06 1.59 -30.12
N PRO A 432 -0.78 1.23 -28.84
CA PRO A 432 -0.05 2.10 -27.92
C PRO A 432 1.26 2.62 -28.53
N LYS A 433 1.55 3.89 -28.29
CA LYS A 433 2.72 4.59 -28.86
C LYS A 433 3.72 4.93 -27.77
N GLU A 434 4.96 5.16 -28.18
CA GLU A 434 5.94 5.84 -27.34
C GLU A 434 5.71 7.35 -27.39
N TRP A 435 5.72 7.99 -26.22
CA TRP A 435 5.42 9.43 -26.08
C TRP A 435 6.66 10.29 -25.79
N VAL A 436 7.71 9.74 -25.17
CA VAL A 436 8.90 10.48 -24.71
C VAL A 436 10.20 9.70 -24.82
#